data_AF-A0A2M7JGB0-F1
#
_entry.id   AF-A0A2M7JGB0-F1
#
_cell.length_a   1.000
_cell.length_b   1.000
_cell.length_c   1.000
_cell.angle_alpha   90.00
_cell.angle_beta   90.00
_cell.angle_gamma   90.00
#
_symmetry.space_group_name_H-M   'P 1'
#
loop_
_entity.id
_entity.type
_entity.pdbx_description
1 polymer ?
#
loop_
_entity_poly.entity_id
_entity_poly.type
_entity_poly.pdbx_seq_one_letter_code
_entity_poly.pdbx_strand_id
1 'polypeptide(L)'
;MGILNKLAALILLISICPSAWGQVFDPRTDGWYFTNWGEQGTNCIGSCDLSWYLFRETYLGINPTQDCIEAPLDCAFYEIFKNCGANGNCGGMSLLALALFKYGGYLGFCSPAAFYTGTVSPDREDLHRAINMLQARQFSASGIENFIDVVDAGHLNNAEAAFFTIRDSLARGDYPVLSIANSVFGEAAHTVIPYRVLDGPSGGYPKRIFIWDPNLPYDDNPSHYDTGANFMTVNGPQDWVYVQSPTRTYSSSPGGGAWCFAIPMSVILPKSRHPLALDMVFDALQTAFVTGPGAAVVQISDDQGKRLYKSGGPSLGLETDPAKRLKGAVKWLWPSSDFITGGAPGELYFLKRTVGKVDGLTFEITGNSYRATIGAAGNLIRLEARSNEYVKDSIRVGDLGTSSQSVQIETLAGARNFSIRQIRSDLKTNDWRAIEINDISVKSGSPVSFETVGNMEAVVVRSREQSVGFNIEMQQRVRGKFLSRRSEGLATSAGRPLRLAPENWRELDKTPIEKRHLDLP
;
A
#
# COMPACT_ATOMS: atom_id res chain seq x y z
N MET A 1 -32.72 65.59 4.62
CA MET A 1 -33.17 64.39 3.87
C MET A 1 -32.05 63.86 2.95
N GLY A 2 -30.88 63.46 3.50
CA GLY A 2 -29.74 63.06 2.64
C GLY A 2 -28.89 61.90 3.15
N ILE A 3 -29.16 61.38 4.35
CA ILE A 3 -28.33 60.35 5.00
C ILE A 3 -29.10 59.02 5.16
N LEU A 4 -30.43 59.04 5.34
CA LEU A 4 -31.23 57.80 5.42
C LEU A 4 -31.33 57.02 4.10
N ASN A 5 -31.27 57.68 2.94
CA ASN A 5 -31.36 56.98 1.64
C ASN A 5 -30.06 56.27 1.22
N LYS A 6 -28.92 56.57 1.87
CA LYS A 6 -27.64 55.87 1.60
C LYS A 6 -27.44 54.64 2.48
N LEU A 7 -28.09 54.56 3.64
CA LEU A 7 -28.05 53.36 4.50
C LEU A 7 -28.97 52.24 3.97
N ALA A 8 -30.11 52.59 3.37
CA ALA A 8 -31.02 51.62 2.76
C ALA A 8 -30.42 50.91 1.53
N ALA A 9 -29.56 51.58 0.77
CA ALA A 9 -28.84 50.98 -0.36
C ALA A 9 -27.69 50.05 0.06
N LEU A 10 -27.08 50.28 1.24
CA LEU A 10 -26.02 49.41 1.77
C LEU A 10 -26.58 48.16 2.47
N ILE A 11 -27.79 48.23 3.02
CA ILE A 11 -28.48 47.08 3.64
C ILE A 11 -29.15 46.18 2.59
N LEU A 12 -29.47 46.68 1.39
CA LEU A 12 -30.04 45.88 0.29
C LEU A 12 -29.00 45.10 -0.55
N LEU A 13 -27.70 45.34 -0.36
CA LEU A 13 -26.60 44.64 -1.06
C LEU A 13 -26.04 43.44 -0.29
N ILE A 14 -26.57 43.19 0.92
CA ILE A 14 -26.28 41.97 1.72
C ILE A 14 -27.34 40.88 1.45
N SER A 15 -28.33 41.17 0.60
CA SER A 15 -29.28 40.18 0.10
C SER A 15 -28.68 39.39 -1.07
N ILE A 16 -28.25 38.17 -0.74
CA ILE A 16 -28.25 37.01 -1.62
C ILE A 16 -27.12 37.06 -2.68
N CYS A 17 -25.92 36.71 -2.23
CA CYS A 17 -25.00 35.94 -3.05
C CYS A 17 -25.22 34.46 -2.67
N PRO A 18 -26.19 33.73 -3.28
CA PRO A 18 -26.43 32.33 -2.97
C PRO A 18 -25.36 31.43 -3.60
N SER A 19 -24.38 32.00 -4.31
CA SER A 19 -23.44 31.31 -5.18
C SER A 19 -22.07 31.02 -4.54
N ALA A 20 -21.87 31.30 -3.25
CA ALA A 20 -20.66 30.88 -2.53
C ALA A 20 -20.86 29.59 -1.71
N TRP A 21 -22.06 29.01 -1.74
CA TRP A 21 -22.28 27.65 -1.25
C TRP A 21 -21.84 26.73 -2.39
N GLY A 22 -20.69 26.06 -2.21
CA GLY A 22 -20.08 25.21 -3.23
C GLY A 22 -21.11 24.28 -3.87
N GLN A 23 -20.94 24.00 -5.17
CA GLN A 23 -21.77 23.03 -5.86
C GLN A 23 -21.79 21.73 -5.06
N VAL A 24 -22.98 21.14 -4.94
CA VAL A 24 -23.19 19.84 -4.29
C VAL A 24 -23.19 18.81 -5.41
N PHE A 25 -22.40 17.75 -5.26
CA PHE A 25 -22.38 16.64 -6.20
C PHE A 25 -23.79 16.05 -6.30
N ASP A 26 -24.35 16.04 -7.51
CA ASP A 26 -25.66 15.50 -7.81
C ASP A 26 -25.52 14.08 -8.38
N PRO A 27 -25.93 13.03 -7.65
CA PRO A 27 -25.90 11.65 -8.12
C PRO A 27 -26.45 11.41 -9.53
N ARG A 28 -27.45 12.20 -9.94
CA ARG A 28 -28.11 12.07 -11.25
C ARG A 28 -27.24 12.53 -12.40
N THR A 29 -26.42 13.55 -12.19
CA THR A 29 -25.68 14.20 -13.26
C THR A 29 -24.18 14.03 -13.11
N ASP A 30 -23.63 14.03 -11.89
CA ASP A 30 -22.19 14.00 -11.66
C ASP A 30 -21.60 12.58 -11.51
N GLY A 31 -22.45 11.55 -11.40
CA GLY A 31 -22.06 10.14 -11.33
C GLY A 31 -21.91 9.46 -12.69
N TRP A 32 -21.24 8.30 -12.73
CA TRP A 32 -21.14 7.46 -13.93
C TRP A 32 -22.46 6.75 -14.25
N TYR A 33 -22.69 6.42 -15.53
CA TYR A 33 -23.82 5.60 -15.98
C TYR A 33 -23.56 4.10 -16.00
N PHE A 34 -22.31 3.68 -15.89
CA PHE A 34 -21.93 2.27 -15.83
C PHE A 34 -21.58 1.86 -14.42
N THR A 35 -21.72 0.56 -14.16
CA THR A 35 -21.37 -0.04 -12.87
C THR A 35 -19.86 -0.27 -12.75
N ASN A 36 -19.39 -0.34 -11.52
CA ASN A 36 -18.05 -0.76 -11.18
C ASN A 36 -17.72 -2.16 -11.71
N TRP A 37 -16.46 -2.35 -12.10
CA TRP A 37 -15.94 -3.60 -12.65
C TRP A 37 -14.58 -3.94 -12.04
N GLY A 38 -14.27 -5.23 -11.99
CA GLY A 38 -12.93 -5.74 -11.73
C GLY A 38 -12.20 -6.09 -13.02
N GLU A 39 -10.87 -6.06 -12.97
CA GLU A 39 -9.99 -6.47 -14.07
C GLU A 39 -9.83 -7.99 -14.21
N GLN A 40 -10.69 -8.77 -13.53
CA GLN A 40 -10.75 -10.23 -13.67
C GLN A 40 -11.78 -10.64 -14.74
N GLY A 41 -11.37 -11.46 -15.71
CA GLY A 41 -12.27 -12.14 -16.64
C GLY A 41 -12.58 -11.37 -17.93
N THR A 42 -13.79 -11.57 -18.48
CA THR A 42 -14.23 -11.05 -19.79
C THR A 42 -14.65 -9.58 -19.79
N ASN A 43 -14.53 -8.89 -18.66
CA ASN A 43 -15.11 -7.55 -18.46
C ASN A 43 -14.17 -6.40 -18.81
N CYS A 44 -12.94 -6.70 -19.25
CA CYS A 44 -11.97 -5.70 -19.68
C CYS A 44 -12.18 -5.34 -21.15
N ILE A 45 -12.07 -4.05 -21.47
CA ILE A 45 -12.06 -3.55 -22.84
C ILE A 45 -10.60 -3.30 -23.24
N GLY A 46 -10.14 -3.95 -24.31
CA GLY A 46 -8.74 -3.87 -24.76
C GLY A 46 -7.83 -4.83 -24.00
N SER A 47 -7.28 -4.39 -22.85
CA SER A 47 -6.30 -5.14 -22.07
C SER A 47 -6.67 -5.15 -20.58
N CYS A 48 -6.86 -6.35 -20.01
CA CYS A 48 -6.95 -6.55 -18.55
C CYS A 48 -5.62 -6.29 -17.82
N ASP A 49 -4.52 -6.12 -18.57
CA ASP A 49 -3.23 -5.94 -17.97
C ASP A 49 -3.07 -4.49 -17.50
N LEU A 50 -2.97 -4.36 -16.18
CA LEU A 50 -2.36 -3.23 -15.49
C LEU A 50 -0.88 -3.13 -15.91
N SER A 51 -0.66 -2.66 -17.14
CA SER A 51 0.61 -2.72 -17.87
C SER A 51 1.69 -1.83 -17.27
N TRP A 52 2.95 -2.08 -17.66
CA TRP A 52 4.08 -1.21 -17.28
C TRP A 52 3.86 0.23 -17.74
N TYR A 53 3.26 0.41 -18.92
CA TYR A 53 2.92 1.74 -19.42
C TYR A 53 1.94 2.46 -18.50
N LEU A 54 0.86 1.78 -18.08
CA LEU A 54 -0.09 2.33 -17.10
C LEU A 54 0.59 2.65 -15.77
N PHE A 55 1.46 1.77 -15.28
CA PHE A 55 2.23 1.97 -14.05
C PHE A 55 3.07 3.26 -14.13
N ARG A 56 3.78 3.48 -15.25
CA ARG A 56 4.55 4.70 -15.51
C ARG A 56 3.70 5.97 -15.58
N GLU A 57 2.50 5.87 -16.14
CA GLU A 57 1.59 7.00 -16.18
C GLU A 57 0.96 7.30 -14.83
N THR A 58 0.79 6.28 -13.99
CA THR A 58 0.23 6.39 -12.65
C THR A 58 1.17 7.10 -11.70
N TYR A 59 2.48 6.78 -11.74
CA TYR A 59 3.46 7.29 -10.75
C TYR A 59 4.56 8.15 -11.35
N LEU A 60 5.12 9.04 -10.53
CA LEU A 60 6.29 9.84 -10.89
C LEU A 60 7.58 9.01 -10.79
N GLY A 61 8.50 9.23 -11.73
CA GLY A 61 9.87 8.71 -11.64
C GLY A 61 10.05 7.24 -12.04
N ILE A 62 9.06 6.60 -12.65
CA ILE A 62 9.17 5.20 -13.10
C ILE A 62 10.07 5.10 -14.33
N ASN A 63 10.95 4.10 -14.33
CA ASN A 63 11.83 3.78 -15.43
C ASN A 63 11.05 3.48 -16.73
N PRO A 64 11.52 3.95 -17.90
CA PRO A 64 10.90 3.64 -19.18
C PRO A 64 10.71 2.17 -19.52
N THR A 65 11.61 1.30 -19.05
CA THR A 65 11.65 -0.13 -19.38
C THR A 65 11.19 -0.98 -18.19
N GLN A 66 10.55 -2.12 -18.48
CA GLN A 66 10.26 -3.16 -17.49
C GLN A 66 11.43 -4.15 -17.35
N ASP A 67 12.67 -3.68 -17.53
CA ASP A 67 13.85 -4.51 -17.31
C ASP A 67 14.28 -4.35 -15.85
N CYS A 68 14.18 -5.45 -15.08
CA CYS A 68 14.47 -5.46 -13.66
C CYS A 68 15.97 -5.37 -13.33
N ILE A 69 16.85 -5.38 -14.34
CA ILE A 69 18.25 -4.97 -14.20
C ILE A 69 18.35 -3.44 -14.27
N GLU A 70 17.54 -2.78 -15.08
CA GLU A 70 17.54 -1.30 -15.16
C GLU A 70 16.77 -0.66 -14.00
N ALA A 71 15.69 -1.31 -13.54
CA ALA A 71 14.74 -0.73 -12.59
C ALA A 71 14.27 -1.75 -11.53
N PRO A 72 15.18 -2.28 -10.69
CA PRO A 72 14.85 -3.36 -9.76
C PRO A 72 13.74 -2.99 -8.75
N LEU A 73 13.72 -1.74 -8.28
CA LEU A 73 12.73 -1.25 -7.31
C LEU A 73 11.34 -1.07 -7.96
N ASP A 74 11.31 -0.51 -9.16
CA ASP A 74 10.07 -0.32 -9.93
C ASP A 74 9.47 -1.68 -10.30
N CYS A 75 10.30 -2.63 -10.77
CA CYS A 75 9.88 -4.01 -11.00
C CYS A 75 9.28 -4.66 -9.75
N ALA A 76 9.93 -4.49 -8.59
CA ALA A 76 9.45 -5.07 -7.34
C ALA A 76 8.08 -4.50 -6.94
N PHE A 77 7.87 -3.19 -7.12
CA PHE A 77 6.58 -2.58 -6.82
C PHE A 77 5.52 -2.89 -7.88
N TYR A 78 5.91 -3.06 -9.14
CA TYR A 78 4.99 -3.41 -10.21
C TYR A 78 4.27 -4.74 -9.98
N GLU A 79 4.90 -5.69 -9.29
CA GLU A 79 4.23 -6.92 -8.84
C GLU A 79 3.05 -6.66 -7.91
N ILE A 80 3.10 -5.60 -7.11
CA ILE A 80 1.98 -5.15 -6.28
C ILE A 80 0.95 -4.42 -7.14
N PHE A 81 1.42 -3.50 -7.99
CA PHE A 81 0.57 -2.69 -8.87
C PHE A 81 -0.37 -3.53 -9.74
N LYS A 82 0.12 -4.62 -10.33
CA LYS A 82 -0.66 -5.50 -11.21
C LYS A 82 -1.92 -6.10 -10.58
N ASN A 83 -2.14 -5.94 -9.28
CA ASN A 83 -3.30 -6.47 -8.57
C ASN A 83 -4.26 -5.37 -8.04
N CYS A 84 -3.96 -4.09 -8.25
CA CYS A 84 -4.70 -2.99 -7.61
C CYS A 84 -6.17 -2.81 -8.06
N GLY A 85 -6.54 -3.35 -9.23
CA GLY A 85 -7.88 -3.27 -9.82
C GLY A 85 -8.59 -4.62 -9.98
N ALA A 86 -8.03 -5.71 -9.45
CA ALA A 86 -8.54 -7.07 -9.66
C ALA A 86 -10.02 -7.22 -9.30
N ASN A 87 -10.40 -6.71 -8.13
CA ASN A 87 -11.73 -6.90 -7.56
C ASN A 87 -12.69 -5.71 -7.78
N GLY A 88 -12.22 -4.64 -8.43
CA GLY A 88 -13.02 -3.42 -8.56
C GLY A 88 -12.18 -2.17 -8.82
N ASN A 89 -12.82 -1.21 -9.47
CA ASN A 89 -12.31 0.12 -9.79
C ASN A 89 -13.08 1.24 -9.06
N CYS A 90 -13.87 0.90 -8.04
CA CYS A 90 -14.73 1.83 -7.30
C CYS A 90 -14.00 3.07 -6.76
N GLY A 91 -12.74 2.94 -6.34
CA GLY A 91 -11.92 4.06 -5.89
C GLY A 91 -11.53 4.99 -7.04
N GLY A 92 -11.04 4.44 -8.14
CA GLY A 92 -10.73 5.19 -9.35
C GLY A 92 -11.95 5.89 -9.97
N MET A 93 -13.09 5.20 -10.02
CA MET A 93 -14.36 5.75 -10.50
C MET A 93 -14.80 6.93 -9.64
N SER A 94 -14.81 6.75 -8.32
CA SER A 94 -15.21 7.80 -7.37
C SER A 94 -14.30 9.02 -7.48
N LEU A 95 -12.98 8.78 -7.54
CA LEU A 95 -12.00 9.85 -7.60
C LEU A 95 -12.03 10.62 -8.93
N LEU A 96 -12.25 9.93 -10.06
CA LEU A 96 -12.36 10.61 -11.36
C LEU A 96 -13.66 11.42 -11.45
N ALA A 97 -14.80 10.87 -11.01
CA ALA A 97 -16.07 11.60 -10.99
C ALA A 97 -15.97 12.88 -10.14
N LEU A 98 -15.38 12.81 -8.94
CA LEU A 98 -15.12 13.99 -8.11
C LEU A 98 -14.19 15.00 -8.78
N ALA A 99 -13.18 14.54 -9.52
CA ALA A 99 -12.28 15.43 -10.25
C ALA A 99 -12.99 16.15 -11.41
N LEU A 100 -13.83 15.45 -12.16
CA LEU A 100 -14.64 16.06 -13.23
C LEU A 100 -15.62 17.07 -12.65
N PHE A 101 -16.33 16.71 -11.58
CA PHE A 101 -17.25 17.60 -10.88
C PHE A 101 -16.55 18.88 -10.39
N LYS A 102 -15.44 18.75 -9.66
CA LYS A 102 -14.73 19.88 -9.06
C LYS A 102 -14.09 20.81 -10.09
N TYR A 103 -13.47 20.25 -11.14
CA TYR A 103 -12.63 21.02 -12.06
C TYR A 103 -13.28 21.29 -13.43
N GLY A 104 -14.46 20.74 -13.70
CA GLY A 104 -15.10 20.77 -15.02
C GLY A 104 -14.44 19.84 -16.06
N GLY A 105 -13.29 19.25 -15.73
CA GLY A 105 -12.59 18.27 -16.54
C GLY A 105 -11.28 17.78 -15.91
N TYR A 106 -10.84 16.57 -16.25
CA TYR A 106 -9.63 15.94 -15.72
C TYR A 106 -9.14 14.82 -16.64
N LEU A 107 -7.82 14.69 -16.80
CA LEU A 107 -7.18 13.67 -17.67
C LEU A 107 -7.73 13.60 -19.11
N GLY A 108 -8.21 14.73 -19.66
CA GLY A 108 -8.78 14.79 -21.01
C GLY A 108 -10.28 14.50 -21.11
N PHE A 109 -10.96 14.29 -19.98
CA PHE A 109 -12.41 14.10 -19.89
C PHE A 109 -13.07 15.36 -19.33
N CYS A 110 -14.28 15.66 -19.77
CA CYS A 110 -15.08 16.82 -19.36
C CYS A 110 -16.18 16.39 -18.38
N SER A 111 -16.62 17.32 -17.53
CA SER A 111 -17.84 17.14 -16.75
C SER A 111 -19.10 17.23 -17.63
N PRO A 112 -20.20 16.58 -17.25
CA PRO A 112 -20.34 15.57 -16.20
C PRO A 112 -19.84 14.18 -16.57
N ALA A 113 -19.57 13.37 -15.53
CA ALA A 113 -19.25 11.95 -15.67
C ALA A 113 -20.37 11.14 -16.37
N ALA A 114 -21.63 11.55 -16.18
CA ALA A 114 -22.79 10.96 -16.85
C ALA A 114 -22.73 11.07 -18.38
N PHE A 115 -21.90 11.93 -18.98
CA PHE A 115 -21.77 11.94 -20.45
C PHE A 115 -21.14 10.68 -21.04
N TYR A 116 -20.51 9.85 -20.20
CA TYR A 116 -19.79 8.66 -20.64
C TYR A 116 -20.60 7.39 -20.38
N THR A 117 -20.76 6.59 -21.42
CA THR A 117 -21.53 5.34 -21.42
C THR A 117 -20.64 4.12 -21.15
N GLY A 118 -21.29 3.02 -20.77
CA GLY A 118 -20.68 1.72 -20.56
C GLY A 118 -21.75 0.70 -20.18
N THR A 119 -21.44 -0.58 -20.34
CA THR A 119 -22.34 -1.68 -19.91
C THR A 119 -21.85 -2.28 -18.61
N VAL A 120 -20.75 -3.03 -18.68
CA VAL A 120 -20.04 -3.59 -17.53
C VAL A 120 -18.80 -2.77 -17.18
N SER A 121 -18.31 -1.93 -18.10
CA SER A 121 -17.16 -1.04 -17.97
C SER A 121 -17.32 0.13 -18.98
N PRO A 122 -16.52 1.21 -18.90
CA PRO A 122 -16.67 2.33 -19.82
C PRO A 122 -16.37 1.92 -21.27
N ASP A 123 -17.20 2.33 -22.24
CA ASP A 123 -17.04 1.95 -23.65
C ASP A 123 -15.71 2.42 -24.26
N ARG A 124 -15.10 3.45 -23.65
CA ARG A 124 -13.84 4.06 -24.08
C ARG A 124 -12.64 3.50 -23.33
N GLU A 125 -11.66 2.98 -24.07
CA GLU A 125 -10.40 2.46 -23.52
C GLU A 125 -9.59 3.52 -22.76
N ASP A 126 -9.56 4.77 -23.24
CA ASP A 126 -8.83 5.84 -22.56
C ASP A 126 -9.47 6.25 -21.22
N LEU A 127 -10.79 6.15 -21.10
CA LEU A 127 -11.51 6.37 -19.84
C LEU A 127 -11.28 5.21 -18.87
N HIS A 128 -11.33 3.97 -19.35
CA HIS A 128 -10.97 2.78 -18.58
C HIS A 128 -9.55 2.89 -18.03
N ARG A 129 -8.60 3.34 -18.86
CA ARG A 129 -7.21 3.62 -18.45
C ARG A 129 -7.13 4.69 -17.38
N ALA A 130 -7.83 5.81 -17.55
CA ALA A 130 -7.80 6.92 -16.59
C ALA A 130 -8.37 6.53 -15.22
N ILE A 131 -9.44 5.73 -15.20
CA ILE A 131 -10.02 5.19 -13.96
C ILE A 131 -9.03 4.25 -13.28
N ASN A 132 -8.42 3.31 -14.02
CA ASN A 132 -7.41 2.40 -13.48
C ASN A 132 -6.19 3.15 -12.91
N MET A 133 -5.73 4.23 -13.57
CA MET A 133 -4.68 5.09 -13.03
C MET A 133 -5.06 5.67 -11.66
N LEU A 134 -6.29 6.18 -11.52
CA LEU A 134 -6.75 6.76 -10.26
C LEU A 134 -7.03 5.71 -9.19
N GLN A 135 -7.52 4.53 -9.57
CA GLN A 135 -7.65 3.37 -8.67
C GLN A 135 -6.28 3.02 -8.09
N ALA A 136 -5.25 2.95 -8.94
CA ALA A 136 -3.91 2.63 -8.47
C ALA A 136 -3.28 3.72 -7.58
N ARG A 137 -3.64 4.99 -7.73
CA ARG A 137 -3.06 6.10 -6.94
C ARG A 137 -3.30 6.01 -5.43
N GLN A 138 -4.21 5.16 -4.97
CA GLN A 138 -4.32 4.84 -3.54
C GLN A 138 -3.04 4.22 -2.94
N PHE A 139 -2.21 3.59 -3.79
CA PHE A 139 -0.89 3.07 -3.40
C PHE A 139 0.25 4.09 -3.61
N SER A 140 -0.10 5.35 -3.85
CA SER A 140 0.89 6.43 -3.81
C SER A 140 1.44 6.62 -2.40
N ALA A 141 2.65 7.15 -2.31
CA ALA A 141 3.28 7.50 -1.04
C ALA A 141 2.35 8.31 -0.11
N SER A 142 1.72 9.37 -0.63
CA SER A 142 0.83 10.23 0.15
C SER A 142 -0.45 9.51 0.60
N GLY A 143 -1.02 8.66 -0.27
CA GLY A 143 -2.16 7.82 0.09
C GLY A 143 -1.83 6.83 1.22
N ILE A 144 -0.67 6.18 1.14
CA ILE A 144 -0.20 5.23 2.16
C ILE A 144 0.11 5.94 3.48
N GLU A 145 0.80 7.08 3.45
CA GLU A 145 1.08 7.88 4.65
C GLU A 145 -0.21 8.31 5.35
N ASN A 146 -1.17 8.83 4.58
CA ASN A 146 -2.47 9.21 5.12
C ASN A 146 -3.20 8.01 5.74
N PHE A 147 -3.16 6.85 5.08
CA PHE A 147 -3.77 5.63 5.61
C PHE A 147 -3.12 5.19 6.93
N ILE A 148 -1.79 5.23 7.04
CA ILE A 148 -1.07 4.96 8.29
C ILE A 148 -1.50 5.95 9.38
N ASP A 149 -1.58 7.24 9.08
CA ASP A 149 -1.97 8.27 10.04
C ASP A 149 -3.42 8.08 10.52
N VAL A 150 -4.36 7.67 9.64
CA VAL A 150 -5.74 7.29 10.00
C VAL A 150 -5.76 6.11 10.96
N VAL A 151 -4.97 5.06 10.67
CA VAL A 151 -4.89 3.87 11.52
C VAL A 151 -4.28 4.21 12.87
N ASP A 152 -3.20 4.99 12.92
CA ASP A 152 -2.52 5.41 14.15
C ASP A 152 -3.37 6.34 15.02
N ALA A 153 -4.21 7.18 14.41
CA ALA A 153 -5.21 7.97 15.12
C ALA A 153 -6.36 7.11 15.69
N GLY A 154 -6.44 5.81 15.34
CA GLY A 154 -7.57 4.95 15.70
C GLY A 154 -8.85 5.30 14.94
N HIS A 155 -8.72 5.93 13.77
CA HIS A 155 -9.84 6.38 12.96
C HIS A 155 -10.26 5.36 11.89
N LEU A 156 -9.57 4.23 11.77
CA LEU A 156 -9.85 3.19 10.76
C LEU A 156 -11.30 2.70 10.80
N ASN A 157 -11.82 2.42 12.00
CA ASN A 157 -13.18 1.95 12.25
C ASN A 157 -14.04 3.01 12.94
N ASN A 158 -13.74 4.30 12.71
CA ASN A 158 -14.44 5.41 13.36
C ASN A 158 -15.28 6.21 12.36
N ALA A 159 -16.54 5.81 12.19
CA ALA A 159 -17.50 6.47 11.31
C ALA A 159 -17.86 7.90 11.75
N GLU A 160 -17.72 8.23 13.03
CA GLU A 160 -17.88 9.61 13.52
C GLU A 160 -16.71 10.50 13.05
N ALA A 161 -15.47 10.01 13.14
CA ALA A 161 -14.31 10.71 12.58
C ALA A 161 -14.43 10.86 11.06
N ALA A 162 -14.92 9.82 10.36
CA ALA A 162 -15.21 9.89 8.94
C ALA A 162 -16.28 10.95 8.62
N PHE A 163 -17.38 11.00 9.38
CA PHE A 163 -18.44 12.02 9.24
C PHE A 163 -17.88 13.44 9.34
N PHE A 164 -17.06 13.72 10.35
CA PHE A 164 -16.47 15.05 10.52
C PHE A 164 -15.46 15.38 9.43
N THR A 165 -14.65 14.41 9.02
CA THR A 165 -13.72 14.56 7.88
C THR A 165 -14.49 14.91 6.60
N ILE A 166 -15.62 14.24 6.35
CA ILE A 166 -16.48 14.52 5.20
C ILE A 166 -17.05 15.93 5.28
N ARG A 167 -17.66 16.29 6.42
CA ARG A 167 -18.24 17.62 6.61
C ARG A 167 -17.24 18.73 6.32
N ASP A 168 -16.05 18.61 6.88
CA ASP A 168 -15.00 19.62 6.73
C ASP A 168 -14.45 19.67 5.31
N SER A 169 -14.35 18.51 4.65
CA SER A 169 -13.87 18.39 3.27
C SER A 169 -14.86 18.98 2.26
N LEU A 170 -16.16 18.71 2.43
CA LEU A 170 -17.23 19.34 1.65
C LEU A 170 -17.23 20.86 1.82
N ALA A 171 -17.07 21.35 3.05
CA ALA A 171 -17.02 22.79 3.34
C ALA A 171 -15.83 23.51 2.70
N ARG A 172 -14.71 22.80 2.49
CA ARG A 172 -13.49 23.34 1.85
C ARG A 172 -13.44 23.13 0.32
N GLY A 173 -14.41 22.43 -0.26
CA GLY A 173 -14.36 22.01 -1.66
C GLY A 173 -13.22 21.01 -1.96
N ASP A 174 -12.74 20.29 -0.96
CA ASP A 174 -11.76 19.20 -1.11
C ASP A 174 -12.46 17.84 -0.96
N TYR A 175 -13.39 17.58 -1.89
CA TYR A 175 -14.33 16.46 -1.81
C TYR A 175 -13.62 15.14 -1.50
N PRO A 176 -14.07 14.38 -0.49
CA PRO A 176 -13.42 13.13 -0.12
C PRO A 176 -14.10 11.93 -0.80
N VAL A 177 -13.37 10.81 -0.84
CA VAL A 177 -13.96 9.47 -1.01
C VAL A 177 -14.16 8.82 0.36
N LEU A 178 -15.13 7.93 0.49
CA LEU A 178 -15.40 7.15 1.70
C LEU A 178 -15.09 5.67 1.43
N SER A 179 -14.22 5.08 2.25
CA SER A 179 -13.88 3.66 2.19
C SER A 179 -14.58 2.89 3.31
N ILE A 180 -15.22 1.77 2.96
CA ILE A 180 -16.02 0.92 3.85
C ILE A 180 -15.75 -0.57 3.60
N ALA A 181 -15.89 -1.42 4.62
CA ALA A 181 -15.94 -2.89 4.51
C ALA A 181 -16.57 -3.51 5.76
N ASN A 182 -16.81 -4.82 5.71
CA ASN A 182 -17.45 -5.58 6.78
C ASN A 182 -16.49 -6.18 7.80
N SER A 183 -15.17 -6.03 7.62
CA SER A 183 -14.18 -6.51 8.58
C SER A 183 -12.93 -5.63 8.61
N VAL A 184 -12.11 -5.82 9.65
CA VAL A 184 -10.85 -5.07 9.86
C VAL A 184 -9.80 -5.39 8.80
N PHE A 185 -10.00 -6.48 8.06
CA PHE A 185 -9.13 -6.91 6.98
C PHE A 185 -9.74 -6.72 5.59
N GLY A 186 -10.79 -5.91 5.48
CA GLY A 186 -11.30 -5.44 4.18
C GLY A 186 -12.28 -6.39 3.49
N GLU A 187 -12.96 -7.27 4.22
CA GLU A 187 -13.98 -8.15 3.63
C GLU A 187 -15.09 -7.33 2.96
N ALA A 188 -15.28 -7.55 1.65
CA ALA A 188 -16.19 -6.80 0.79
C ALA A 188 -15.87 -5.30 0.65
N ALA A 189 -14.60 -4.89 0.78
CA ALA A 189 -14.17 -3.49 0.68
C ALA A 189 -14.71 -2.75 -0.53
N HIS A 190 -15.05 -1.48 -0.31
CA HIS A 190 -15.73 -0.63 -1.28
C HIS A 190 -15.41 0.84 -1.05
N THR A 191 -15.39 1.61 -2.14
CA THR A 191 -15.18 3.06 -2.11
C THR A 191 -16.35 3.75 -2.78
N VAL A 192 -16.86 4.79 -2.12
CA VAL A 192 -18.04 5.55 -2.54
C VAL A 192 -17.82 7.06 -2.43
N ILE A 193 -18.70 7.86 -3.02
CA ILE A 193 -18.67 9.33 -2.91
C ILE A 193 -19.67 9.79 -1.84
N PRO A 194 -19.21 10.29 -0.67
CA PRO A 194 -20.08 11.01 0.23
C PRO A 194 -20.31 12.45 -0.29
N TYR A 195 -21.55 12.82 -0.59
CA TYR A 195 -21.85 14.13 -1.17
C TYR A 195 -22.62 15.07 -0.22
N ARG A 196 -23.17 14.54 0.88
CA ARG A 196 -23.89 15.33 1.88
C ARG A 196 -23.88 14.65 3.24
N VAL A 197 -23.87 15.43 4.30
CA VAL A 197 -23.99 14.94 5.67
C VAL A 197 -25.12 15.66 6.41
N LEU A 198 -25.81 14.95 7.31
CA LEU A 198 -26.80 15.52 8.23
C LEU A 198 -26.47 15.09 9.65
N ASP A 199 -26.45 16.06 10.56
CA ASP A 199 -26.40 15.78 11.99
C ASP A 199 -27.70 15.15 12.47
N GLY A 200 -27.61 14.35 13.53
CA GLY A 200 -28.78 13.82 14.21
C GLY A 200 -29.50 14.86 15.06
N PRO A 201 -30.61 14.48 15.71
CA PRO A 201 -31.34 15.34 16.64
C PRO A 201 -30.41 16.00 17.67
N SER A 202 -30.54 17.32 17.83
CA SER A 202 -29.71 18.14 18.74
C SER A 202 -28.19 18.03 18.50
N GLY A 203 -27.75 17.68 17.29
CA GLY A 203 -26.34 17.49 16.95
C GLY A 203 -25.78 16.10 17.29
N GLY A 204 -26.61 15.22 17.85
CA GLY A 204 -26.24 13.86 18.26
C GLY A 204 -26.37 12.82 17.15
N TYR A 205 -26.74 11.60 17.55
CA TYR A 205 -27.01 10.45 16.69
C TYR A 205 -28.52 10.23 16.50
N PRO A 206 -28.96 9.53 15.44
CA PRO A 206 -28.14 9.04 14.33
C PRO A 206 -27.72 10.17 13.39
N LYS A 207 -26.45 10.16 12.97
CA LYS A 207 -25.95 11.01 11.90
C LYS A 207 -26.16 10.30 10.56
N ARG A 208 -26.25 11.05 9.46
CA ARG A 208 -26.43 10.49 8.11
C ARG A 208 -25.36 10.99 7.16
N ILE A 209 -24.80 10.08 6.36
CA ILE A 209 -23.89 10.38 5.27
C ILE A 209 -24.57 9.91 3.98
N PHE A 210 -24.94 10.83 3.09
CA PHE A 210 -25.51 10.52 1.78
C PHE A 210 -24.41 10.17 0.79
N ILE A 211 -24.64 9.11 0.04
CA ILE A 211 -23.63 8.39 -0.73
C ILE A 211 -24.09 8.25 -2.19
N TRP A 212 -23.20 8.53 -3.13
CA TRP A 212 -23.26 7.98 -4.48
C TRP A 212 -22.36 6.75 -4.55
N ASP A 213 -22.92 5.65 -5.06
CA ASP A 213 -22.26 4.34 -5.07
C ASP A 213 -21.99 3.90 -6.52
N PRO A 214 -20.73 3.63 -6.90
CA PRO A 214 -20.38 3.20 -8.26
C PRO A 214 -20.93 1.81 -8.63
N ASN A 215 -21.43 1.01 -7.69
CA ASN A 215 -22.16 -0.22 -7.98
C ASN A 215 -23.66 0.02 -8.25
N LEU A 216 -24.18 1.22 -7.95
CA LEU A 216 -25.58 1.60 -8.13
C LEU A 216 -25.67 2.95 -8.86
N PRO A 217 -25.30 3.02 -10.16
CA PRO A 217 -25.44 4.25 -10.94
C PRO A 217 -26.91 4.72 -10.92
N TYR A 218 -27.12 6.04 -10.97
CA TYR A 218 -28.45 6.65 -10.81
C TYR A 218 -29.45 6.14 -11.85
N ASP A 219 -29.04 6.04 -13.11
CA ASP A 219 -29.93 5.68 -14.22
C ASP A 219 -30.59 4.30 -14.05
N ASP A 220 -29.85 3.34 -13.50
CA ASP A 220 -30.37 2.00 -13.19
C ASP A 220 -31.10 1.95 -11.84
N ASN A 221 -30.81 2.90 -10.95
CA ASN A 221 -31.26 2.88 -9.54
C ASN A 221 -31.87 4.21 -9.08
N PRO A 222 -32.76 4.87 -9.85
CA PRO A 222 -33.22 6.23 -9.51
C PRO A 222 -33.98 6.25 -8.18
N SER A 223 -34.70 5.18 -7.85
CA SER A 223 -35.42 5.03 -6.59
C SER A 223 -34.50 5.03 -5.35
N HIS A 224 -33.25 4.55 -5.47
CA HIS A 224 -32.28 4.57 -4.38
C HIS A 224 -31.94 6.02 -3.96
N TYR A 225 -31.90 6.93 -4.94
CA TYR A 225 -31.53 8.33 -4.77
C TYR A 225 -32.74 9.24 -4.56
N ASP A 226 -33.80 9.09 -5.36
CA ASP A 226 -34.98 9.96 -5.35
C ASP A 226 -35.78 9.85 -4.04
N THR A 227 -35.77 8.67 -3.40
CA THR A 227 -36.41 8.46 -2.10
C THR A 227 -35.51 8.90 -0.94
N GLY A 228 -34.26 9.27 -1.21
CA GLY A 228 -33.26 9.59 -0.20
C GLY A 228 -32.88 8.39 0.67
N ALA A 229 -32.94 7.16 0.14
CA ALA A 229 -32.54 5.93 0.83
C ALA A 229 -31.03 5.69 0.79
N ASN A 230 -30.29 6.41 -0.05
CA ASN A 230 -28.87 6.29 -0.30
C ASN A 230 -27.98 6.92 0.79
N PHE A 231 -28.20 6.57 2.05
CA PHE A 231 -27.37 7.06 3.15
C PHE A 231 -26.86 5.95 4.06
N MET A 232 -25.65 6.18 4.58
CA MET A 232 -25.15 5.50 5.75
C MET A 232 -25.73 6.16 7.00
N THR A 233 -26.23 5.34 7.92
CA THR A 233 -26.58 5.75 9.28
C THR A 233 -25.39 5.52 10.19
N VAL A 234 -24.96 6.54 10.92
CA VAL A 234 -23.93 6.43 11.95
C VAL A 234 -24.61 6.60 13.30
N ASN A 235 -24.56 5.57 14.14
CA ASN A 235 -25.14 5.55 15.49
C ASN A 235 -24.07 5.76 16.58
N GLY A 236 -22.80 5.58 16.22
CA GLY A 236 -21.64 5.76 17.07
C GLY A 236 -20.35 5.63 16.28
N PRO A 237 -19.17 5.81 16.92
CA PRO A 237 -17.88 5.66 16.24
C PRO A 237 -17.72 4.32 15.52
N GLN A 238 -18.09 3.21 16.17
CA GLN A 238 -17.98 1.85 15.62
C GLN A 238 -19.33 1.22 15.28
N ASP A 239 -20.42 2.00 15.29
CA ASP A 239 -21.78 1.53 15.04
C ASP A 239 -22.37 2.32 13.87
N TRP A 240 -22.46 1.66 12.72
CA TRP A 240 -22.94 2.27 11.49
C TRP A 240 -23.49 1.22 10.53
N VAL A 241 -24.40 1.63 9.66
CA VAL A 241 -25.00 0.76 8.64
C VAL A 241 -25.18 1.53 7.33
N TYR A 242 -24.83 0.90 6.22
CA TYR A 242 -25.18 1.32 4.87
C TYR A 242 -25.81 0.14 4.14
N VAL A 243 -27.10 0.26 3.84
CA VAL A 243 -27.85 -0.73 3.07
C VAL A 243 -27.73 -0.33 1.60
N GLN A 244 -26.77 -0.94 0.90
CA GLN A 244 -26.57 -0.70 -0.52
C GLN A 244 -27.77 -1.26 -1.30
N SER A 245 -28.14 -2.51 -1.06
CA SER A 245 -29.26 -3.18 -1.71
C SER A 245 -29.93 -4.18 -0.74
N PRO A 246 -31.08 -4.78 -1.09
CA PRO A 246 -31.69 -5.83 -0.27
C PRO A 246 -30.79 -7.03 0.02
N THR A 247 -29.75 -7.25 -0.79
CA THR A 247 -28.82 -8.39 -0.68
C THR A 247 -27.43 -7.99 -0.20
N ARG A 248 -27.12 -6.69 -0.08
CA ARG A 248 -25.80 -6.22 0.32
C ARG A 248 -25.89 -5.07 1.32
N THR A 249 -25.36 -5.34 2.51
CA THR A 249 -25.25 -4.39 3.61
C THR A 249 -23.80 -4.28 4.05
N TYR A 250 -23.39 -3.04 4.29
CA TYR A 250 -22.16 -2.69 4.96
C TYR A 250 -22.48 -2.27 6.38
N SER A 251 -21.83 -2.88 7.37
CA SER A 251 -22.16 -2.55 8.76
C SER A 251 -21.02 -2.80 9.73
N SER A 252 -21.02 -2.03 10.80
CA SER A 252 -20.26 -2.31 12.02
C SER A 252 -21.17 -2.24 13.23
N SER A 253 -20.85 -3.03 14.24
CA SER A 253 -21.44 -2.96 15.58
C SER A 253 -20.37 -2.53 16.59
N PRO A 254 -20.74 -2.08 17.81
CA PRO A 254 -19.76 -1.77 18.85
C PRO A 254 -18.80 -2.94 19.12
N GLY A 255 -17.49 -2.69 19.04
CA GLY A 255 -16.47 -3.74 19.15
C GLY A 255 -16.25 -4.56 17.86
N GLY A 256 -17.01 -4.25 16.80
CA GLY A 256 -16.83 -4.80 15.47
C GLY A 256 -15.55 -4.32 14.79
N GLY A 257 -15.06 -5.12 13.85
CA GLY A 257 -13.82 -4.84 13.11
C GLY A 257 -14.01 -4.04 11.83
N ALA A 258 -15.23 -3.83 11.35
CA ALA A 258 -15.51 -3.16 10.09
C ALA A 258 -14.94 -1.73 10.06
N TRP A 259 -14.22 -1.40 8.98
CA TRP A 259 -13.60 -0.09 8.80
C TRP A 259 -14.52 0.90 8.05
N CYS A 260 -14.42 2.17 8.39
CA CYS A 260 -15.15 3.29 7.80
C CYS A 260 -14.31 4.56 7.99
N PHE A 261 -13.71 5.05 6.91
CA PHE A 261 -12.84 6.23 6.95
C PHE A 261 -12.90 7.00 5.63
N ALA A 262 -12.71 8.32 5.71
CA ALA A 262 -12.77 9.21 4.55
C ALA A 262 -11.37 9.73 4.19
N ILE A 263 -11.11 9.85 2.88
CA ILE A 263 -9.85 10.33 2.32
C ILE A 263 -10.15 11.55 1.44
N PRO A 264 -9.65 12.75 1.76
CA PRO A 264 -9.79 13.91 0.89
C PRO A 264 -9.13 13.68 -0.48
N MET A 265 -9.77 14.13 -1.57
CA MET A 265 -9.20 13.94 -2.91
C MET A 265 -7.82 14.58 -3.07
N SER A 266 -7.52 15.69 -2.39
CA SER A 266 -6.20 16.32 -2.43
C SER A 266 -5.03 15.40 -2.04
N VAL A 267 -5.28 14.34 -1.27
CA VAL A 267 -4.27 13.38 -0.82
C VAL A 267 -3.90 12.38 -1.91
N ILE A 268 -4.89 11.90 -2.67
CA ILE A 268 -4.77 10.76 -3.59
C ILE A 268 -4.97 11.11 -5.07
N LEU A 269 -5.55 12.27 -5.38
CA LEU A 269 -5.74 12.72 -6.76
C LEU A 269 -4.44 13.09 -7.46
N PRO A 270 -3.49 13.84 -6.86
CA PRO A 270 -2.27 14.24 -7.55
C PRO A 270 -1.41 13.03 -7.94
N LYS A 271 -0.73 13.14 -9.08
CA LYS A 271 0.30 12.16 -9.46
C LYS A 271 1.44 12.23 -8.45
N SER A 272 1.80 11.10 -7.83
CA SER A 272 2.86 11.02 -6.83
C SER A 272 3.77 9.81 -7.09
N ARG A 273 4.81 9.63 -6.29
CA ARG A 273 5.72 8.46 -6.37
C ARG A 273 5.09 7.23 -5.72
N HIS A 274 5.56 6.05 -6.11
CA HIS A 274 5.29 4.82 -5.37
C HIS A 274 6.25 4.69 -4.16
N PRO A 275 5.89 3.93 -3.11
CA PRO A 275 6.61 3.93 -1.83
C PRO A 275 8.06 3.41 -1.90
N LEU A 276 8.43 2.60 -2.90
CA LEU A 276 9.81 2.10 -3.03
C LEU A 276 10.80 3.11 -3.67
N ALA A 277 10.30 4.18 -4.30
CA ALA A 277 11.11 5.21 -4.97
C ALA A 277 11.27 6.52 -4.17
N LEU A 278 10.89 6.54 -2.89
CA LEU A 278 11.06 7.72 -2.03
C LEU A 278 12.49 7.86 -1.52
N ASP A 279 13.01 9.08 -1.43
CA ASP A 279 14.32 9.42 -0.84
C ASP A 279 14.26 10.60 0.14
N MET A 280 13.08 11.08 0.56
CA MET A 280 13.00 12.38 1.24
C MET A 280 12.71 12.34 2.76
N VAL A 281 13.83 12.44 3.49
CA VAL A 281 14.19 13.31 4.63
C VAL A 281 13.59 13.14 6.04
N PHE A 282 12.39 12.59 6.31
CA PHE A 282 11.94 12.47 7.72
C PHE A 282 11.46 11.09 8.16
N ASP A 283 10.54 10.47 7.43
CA ASP A 283 10.15 9.06 7.63
C ASP A 283 10.25 8.31 6.30
N ALA A 284 10.89 7.15 6.27
CA ALA A 284 10.85 6.27 5.12
C ALA A 284 9.61 5.38 5.22
N LEU A 285 8.82 5.36 4.15
CA LEU A 285 7.87 4.29 3.92
C LEU A 285 8.64 3.01 3.59
N GLN A 286 8.51 2.02 4.45
CA GLN A 286 8.90 0.65 4.18
C GLN A 286 7.70 -0.10 3.63
N THR A 287 7.94 -0.96 2.64
CA THR A 287 6.95 -1.85 2.05
C THR A 287 7.40 -3.27 2.29
N ALA A 288 6.53 -4.13 2.80
CA ALA A 288 6.77 -5.56 2.88
C ALA A 288 5.66 -6.30 2.14
N PHE A 289 6.03 -7.16 1.20
CA PHE A 289 5.10 -7.97 0.42
C PHE A 289 5.50 -9.44 0.50
N VAL A 290 4.63 -10.25 1.09
CA VAL A 290 4.86 -11.68 1.31
C VAL A 290 3.90 -12.46 0.43
N THR A 291 4.41 -13.36 -0.40
CA THR A 291 3.63 -14.17 -1.35
C THR A 291 4.06 -15.62 -1.28
N GLY A 292 3.17 -16.53 -1.64
CA GLY A 292 3.50 -17.95 -1.77
C GLY A 292 2.37 -18.86 -1.27
N PRO A 293 2.36 -20.13 -1.68
CA PRO A 293 1.32 -21.07 -1.26
C PRO A 293 1.30 -21.24 0.27
N GLY A 294 0.19 -20.83 0.90
CA GLY A 294 0.03 -20.87 2.35
C GLY A 294 0.95 -19.89 3.10
N ALA A 295 1.55 -18.92 2.41
CA ALA A 295 2.36 -17.89 3.04
C ALA A 295 1.48 -16.91 3.81
N ALA A 296 1.78 -16.67 5.08
CA ALA A 296 1.08 -15.68 5.89
C ALA A 296 2.02 -15.04 6.92
N VAL A 297 1.89 -13.73 7.14
CA VAL A 297 2.59 -13.04 8.21
C VAL A 297 1.75 -13.12 9.48
N VAL A 298 2.25 -13.85 10.47
CA VAL A 298 1.54 -14.06 11.74
C VAL A 298 1.85 -12.96 12.76
N GLN A 299 2.98 -12.28 12.63
CA GLN A 299 3.35 -11.13 13.45
C GLN A 299 4.35 -10.22 12.75
N ILE A 300 4.25 -8.92 13.04
CA ILE A 300 5.33 -7.96 12.81
C ILE A 300 5.61 -7.28 14.14
N SER A 301 6.84 -7.35 14.63
CA SER A 301 7.25 -6.70 15.88
C SER A 301 8.56 -5.94 15.74
N ASP A 302 8.82 -5.00 16.64
CA ASP A 302 10.13 -4.37 16.77
C ASP A 302 10.92 -4.88 17.99
N ASP A 303 12.18 -4.48 18.09
CA ASP A 303 13.08 -4.87 19.18
C ASP A 303 12.61 -4.39 20.57
N GLN A 304 11.68 -3.43 20.63
CA GLN A 304 11.08 -2.94 21.87
C GLN A 304 9.88 -3.81 22.31
N GLY A 305 9.57 -4.86 21.57
CA GLY A 305 8.42 -5.74 21.81
C GLY A 305 7.09 -5.13 21.38
N LYS A 306 7.10 -4.02 20.62
CA LYS A 306 5.87 -3.51 20.00
C LYS A 306 5.47 -4.44 18.86
N ARG A 307 4.17 -4.61 18.62
CA ARG A 307 3.64 -5.60 17.68
C ARG A 307 2.41 -5.11 16.92
N LEU A 308 2.23 -5.60 15.70
CA LEU A 308 1.10 -5.25 14.84
C LEU A 308 -0.19 -5.98 15.26
N TYR A 309 -0.10 -7.27 15.59
CA TYR A 309 -1.24 -8.10 15.97
C TYR A 309 -1.21 -8.44 17.47
N LYS A 310 -2.38 -8.74 18.04
CA LYS A 310 -2.47 -9.27 19.41
C LYS A 310 -1.73 -10.60 19.55
N SER A 311 -1.39 -10.99 20.79
CA SER A 311 -0.78 -12.29 21.11
C SER A 311 -1.64 -13.43 20.57
N GLY A 312 -1.23 -14.07 19.46
CA GLY A 312 -2.01 -15.11 18.78
C GLY A 312 -2.23 -14.84 17.29
N GLY A 313 -1.81 -13.68 16.79
CA GLY A 313 -1.73 -13.37 15.37
C GLY A 313 -2.97 -12.65 14.83
N PRO A 314 -3.11 -12.54 13.49
CA PRO A 314 -4.11 -11.71 12.84
C PRO A 314 -5.55 -12.11 13.16
N SER A 315 -5.82 -13.38 13.47
CA SER A 315 -7.16 -13.88 13.84
C SER A 315 -7.74 -13.23 15.09
N LEU A 316 -6.89 -12.69 15.98
CA LEU A 316 -7.30 -11.95 17.17
C LEU A 316 -7.38 -10.43 16.94
N GLY A 317 -7.06 -9.98 15.73
CA GLY A 317 -7.07 -8.59 15.29
C GLY A 317 -5.78 -7.81 15.58
N LEU A 318 -5.82 -6.53 15.23
CA LEU A 318 -4.74 -5.57 15.45
C LEU A 318 -4.52 -5.33 16.95
N GLU A 319 -3.27 -5.07 17.33
CA GLU A 319 -2.92 -4.64 18.68
C GLU A 319 -3.40 -3.21 18.91
N THR A 320 -4.25 -3.01 19.93
CA THR A 320 -4.86 -1.72 20.25
C THR A 320 -4.30 -1.11 21.53
N ASP A 321 -3.60 -1.90 22.36
CA ASP A 321 -2.93 -1.39 23.56
C ASP A 321 -1.77 -0.46 23.17
N PRO A 322 -1.81 0.85 23.47
CA PRO A 322 -0.75 1.78 23.08
C PRO A 322 0.64 1.40 23.62
N ALA A 323 0.70 0.66 24.73
CA ALA A 323 1.95 0.16 25.29
C ALA A 323 2.54 -1.03 24.53
N LYS A 324 1.74 -1.72 23.71
CA LYS A 324 2.18 -2.90 22.93
C LYS A 324 2.10 -2.69 21.43
N ARG A 325 1.31 -1.74 20.95
CA ARG A 325 1.06 -1.52 19.52
C ARG A 325 2.31 -1.01 18.80
N LEU A 326 2.61 -1.63 17.66
CA LEU A 326 3.55 -1.13 16.68
C LEU A 326 2.91 0.02 15.89
N LYS A 327 3.21 1.25 16.29
CA LYS A 327 2.77 2.45 15.56
C LYS A 327 3.46 2.53 14.19
N GLY A 328 2.77 3.19 13.25
CA GLY A 328 3.26 3.40 11.90
C GLY A 328 3.17 2.18 11.01
N ALA A 329 2.64 1.04 11.47
CA ALA A 329 2.58 -0.21 10.71
C ALA A 329 1.14 -0.59 10.37
N VAL A 330 0.88 -0.91 9.11
CA VAL A 330 -0.45 -1.31 8.63
C VAL A 330 -0.35 -2.49 7.66
N LYS A 331 -1.31 -3.40 7.74
CA LYS A 331 -1.60 -4.35 6.64
C LYS A 331 -2.43 -3.61 5.60
N TRP A 332 -2.01 -3.66 4.35
CA TRP A 332 -2.83 -3.20 3.24
C TRP A 332 -3.83 -4.29 2.87
N LEU A 333 -5.11 -3.93 2.83
CA LEU A 333 -6.19 -4.89 2.94
C LEU A 333 -6.64 -5.50 1.59
N TRP A 334 -5.97 -5.17 0.48
CA TRP A 334 -6.53 -5.35 -0.87
C TRP A 334 -5.78 -6.24 -1.90
N PRO A 335 -4.64 -6.90 -1.66
CA PRO A 335 -4.27 -7.96 -2.59
C PRO A 335 -5.34 -9.06 -2.46
N SER A 336 -6.14 -9.23 -3.52
CA SER A 336 -7.14 -10.28 -3.62
C SER A 336 -6.52 -11.64 -3.29
N SER A 337 -7.32 -12.56 -2.73
CA SER A 337 -6.94 -13.97 -2.67
C SER A 337 -6.71 -14.57 -4.06
N ASP A 338 -7.31 -13.93 -5.08
CA ASP A 338 -7.38 -14.40 -6.46
C ASP A 338 -6.50 -13.47 -7.31
N PHE A 339 -5.24 -13.84 -7.49
CA PHE A 339 -4.32 -13.10 -8.37
C PHE A 339 -4.76 -13.28 -9.82
N ILE A 340 -4.87 -12.16 -10.55
CA ILE A 340 -5.24 -12.12 -11.99
C ILE A 340 -4.30 -12.99 -12.84
N THR A 341 -3.07 -13.26 -12.38
CA THR A 341 -2.02 -13.96 -13.15
C THR A 341 -1.58 -15.30 -12.57
N GLY A 342 -2.38 -15.92 -11.68
CA GLY A 342 -2.02 -17.23 -11.09
C GLY A 342 -0.89 -17.17 -10.05
N GLY A 343 -0.57 -15.97 -9.55
CA GLY A 343 0.28 -15.80 -8.36
C GLY A 343 -0.43 -16.31 -7.10
N ALA A 344 0.32 -16.83 -6.14
CA ALA A 344 -0.27 -17.18 -4.84
C ALA A 344 -0.72 -15.91 -4.10
N PRO A 345 -1.82 -15.96 -3.31
CA PRO A 345 -2.25 -14.87 -2.44
C PRO A 345 -1.08 -14.25 -1.68
N GLY A 346 -1.09 -12.91 -1.58
CA GLY A 346 -0.01 -12.16 -0.97
C GLY A 346 -0.52 -11.20 0.09
N GLU A 347 0.30 -10.97 1.11
CA GLU A 347 0.04 -9.97 2.13
C GLU A 347 0.98 -8.78 1.94
N LEU A 348 0.40 -7.58 1.90
CA LEU A 348 1.10 -6.33 1.74
C LEU A 348 1.05 -5.53 3.03
N TYR A 349 2.18 -4.95 3.41
CA TYR A 349 2.34 -4.16 4.61
C TYR A 349 3.10 -2.88 4.29
N PHE A 350 2.70 -1.80 4.95
CA PHE A 350 3.41 -0.53 4.92
C PHE A 350 3.80 -0.12 6.32
N LEU A 351 5.02 0.39 6.47
CA LEU A 351 5.55 0.86 7.74
C LEU A 351 6.18 2.24 7.58
N LYS A 352 5.71 3.22 8.35
CA LYS A 352 6.32 4.54 8.48
C LYS A 352 7.33 4.49 9.61
N ARG A 353 8.62 4.57 9.26
CA ARG A 353 9.73 4.51 10.21
C ARG A 353 10.69 5.65 9.96
N THR A 354 11.15 6.28 11.03
CA THR A 354 12.20 7.30 10.96
C THR A 354 13.48 6.67 10.41
N VAL A 355 14.05 7.31 9.39
CA VAL A 355 15.31 6.86 8.78
C VAL A 355 16.42 6.86 9.81
N GLY A 356 17.20 5.77 9.89
CA GLY A 356 18.28 5.64 10.86
C GLY A 356 17.85 5.22 12.26
N LYS A 357 16.56 4.96 12.50
CA LYS A 357 16.13 4.25 13.72
C LYS A 357 16.62 2.80 13.64
N VAL A 358 17.44 2.41 14.62
CA VAL A 358 18.16 1.11 14.67
C VAL A 358 17.24 -0.05 15.07
N ASP A 359 16.03 0.24 15.56
CA ASP A 359 15.06 -0.78 15.96
C ASP A 359 14.71 -1.67 14.74
N GLY A 360 15.21 -2.90 14.77
CA GLY A 360 14.91 -3.91 13.77
C GLY A 360 13.45 -4.33 13.80
N LEU A 361 12.98 -4.85 12.67
CA LEU A 361 11.65 -5.40 12.51
C LEU A 361 11.76 -6.90 12.34
N THR A 362 10.99 -7.64 13.13
CA THR A 362 10.86 -9.09 13.02
C THR A 362 9.53 -9.42 12.36
N PHE A 363 9.62 -10.11 11.22
CA PHE A 363 8.48 -10.68 10.51
C PHE A 363 8.41 -12.16 10.84
N GLU A 364 7.33 -12.58 11.51
CA GLU A 364 7.04 -13.99 11.68
C GLU A 364 6.18 -14.47 10.51
N ILE A 365 6.67 -15.41 9.72
CA ILE A 365 6.04 -15.87 8.48
C ILE A 365 5.82 -17.38 8.53
N THR A 366 4.61 -17.84 8.26
CA THR A 366 4.29 -19.26 8.10
C THR A 366 4.13 -19.62 6.62
N GLY A 367 4.46 -20.85 6.25
CA GLY A 367 4.20 -21.40 4.91
C GLY A 367 5.19 -22.49 4.53
N ASN A 368 4.92 -23.27 3.49
CA ASN A 368 5.85 -24.28 2.95
C ASN A 368 6.94 -23.63 2.10
N SER A 369 6.53 -22.68 1.26
CA SER A 369 7.44 -21.87 0.44
C SER A 369 6.84 -20.48 0.29
N TYR A 370 7.69 -19.46 0.39
CA TYR A 370 7.25 -18.07 0.24
C TYR A 370 8.38 -17.18 -0.29
N ARG A 371 7.97 -16.04 -0.83
CA ARG A 371 8.83 -14.91 -1.17
C ARG A 371 8.40 -13.70 -0.36
N ALA A 372 9.31 -13.17 0.44
CA ALA A 372 9.16 -11.90 1.13
C ALA A 372 9.99 -10.82 0.42
N THR A 373 9.37 -9.72 0.03
CA THR A 373 10.03 -8.54 -0.55
C THR A 373 9.84 -7.38 0.40
N ILE A 374 10.92 -6.93 1.04
CA ILE A 374 10.93 -5.86 2.03
C ILE A 374 11.80 -4.75 1.47
N GLY A 375 11.24 -3.58 1.22
CA GLY A 375 11.96 -2.45 0.64
C GLY A 375 11.70 -1.17 1.41
N ALA A 376 12.68 -0.27 1.37
CA ALA A 376 12.56 1.09 1.87
C ALA A 376 13.55 1.95 1.09
N ALA A 377 13.15 3.16 0.70
CA ALA A 377 13.98 4.20 0.09
C ALA A 377 15.32 3.73 -0.53
N GLY A 378 15.29 3.31 -1.79
CA GLY A 378 16.51 2.88 -2.51
C GLY A 378 17.03 1.49 -2.13
N ASN A 379 16.50 0.84 -1.11
CA ASN A 379 16.94 -0.46 -0.61
C ASN A 379 15.85 -1.51 -0.78
N LEU A 380 16.26 -2.75 -1.08
CA LEU A 380 15.38 -3.89 -1.25
C LEU A 380 16.02 -5.14 -0.67
N ILE A 381 15.26 -5.90 0.08
CA ILE A 381 15.59 -7.24 0.56
C ILE A 381 14.53 -8.17 -0.01
N ARG A 382 14.96 -9.13 -0.82
CA ARG A 382 14.12 -10.24 -1.27
C ARG A 382 14.61 -11.51 -0.61
N LEU A 383 13.72 -12.20 0.07
CA LEU A 383 13.97 -13.48 0.70
C LEU A 383 13.04 -14.52 0.07
N GLU A 384 13.58 -15.65 -0.35
CA GLU A 384 12.83 -16.83 -0.77
C GLU A 384 13.11 -17.97 0.19
N ALA A 385 12.07 -18.57 0.74
CA ALA A 385 12.15 -19.73 1.61
C ALA A 385 11.52 -20.93 0.90
N ARG A 386 12.19 -22.09 0.95
CA ARG A 386 11.72 -23.34 0.34
C ARG A 386 11.82 -24.50 1.33
N SER A 387 10.69 -25.12 1.61
CA SER A 387 10.55 -26.31 2.46
C SER A 387 9.35 -27.14 2.00
N ASN A 388 9.38 -28.43 2.35
CA ASN A 388 8.21 -29.31 2.27
C ASN A 388 7.35 -29.25 3.55
N GLU A 389 7.84 -28.59 4.60
CA GLU A 389 7.18 -28.48 5.89
C GLU A 389 6.47 -27.13 6.03
N TYR A 390 5.24 -27.16 6.57
CA TYR A 390 4.51 -25.96 6.95
C TYR A 390 4.98 -25.49 8.32
N VAL A 391 5.84 -24.47 8.34
CA VAL A 391 6.52 -24.01 9.56
C VAL A 391 6.57 -22.49 9.62
N LYS A 392 6.75 -22.00 10.84
CA LYS A 392 6.98 -20.59 11.12
C LYS A 392 8.47 -20.27 11.05
N ASP A 393 8.81 -19.20 10.36
CA ASP A 393 10.13 -18.57 10.34
C ASP A 393 10.05 -17.21 11.02
N SER A 394 11.19 -16.77 11.58
CA SER A 394 11.40 -15.44 12.12
C SER A 394 12.47 -14.74 11.28
N ILE A 395 12.06 -13.68 10.58
CA ILE A 395 12.92 -12.88 9.71
C ILE A 395 13.10 -11.51 10.33
N ARG A 396 14.25 -11.27 10.97
CA ARG A 396 14.57 -9.96 11.54
C ARG A 396 15.37 -9.13 10.54
N VAL A 397 14.83 -7.98 10.15
CA VAL A 397 15.47 -6.98 9.30
C VAL A 397 15.93 -5.81 10.16
N GLY A 398 17.22 -5.51 10.16
CA GLY A 398 17.80 -4.37 10.85
C GLY A 398 18.33 -3.33 9.88
N ASP A 399 18.30 -2.06 10.27
CA ASP A 399 18.98 -0.95 9.59
C ASP A 399 18.61 -0.79 8.10
N LEU A 400 17.40 -1.21 7.73
CA LEU A 400 16.89 -1.05 6.37
C LEU A 400 16.80 0.43 6.00
N GLY A 401 17.28 0.78 4.81
CA GLY A 401 17.39 2.18 4.36
C GLY A 401 18.75 2.83 4.70
N THR A 402 19.57 2.21 5.55
CA THR A 402 20.92 2.71 5.88
C THR A 402 22.00 2.07 5.01
N SER A 403 23.25 2.50 5.14
CA SER A 403 24.40 1.91 4.43
C SER A 403 24.78 0.48 4.87
N SER A 404 24.20 -0.01 5.97
CA SER A 404 24.56 -1.27 6.61
C SER A 404 23.29 -2.02 7.03
N GLN A 405 22.56 -2.59 6.08
CA GLN A 405 21.36 -3.36 6.36
C GLN A 405 21.70 -4.80 6.79
N SER A 406 20.88 -5.36 7.67
CA SER A 406 21.04 -6.71 8.17
C SER A 406 19.76 -7.54 8.04
N VAL A 407 19.93 -8.85 7.82
CA VAL A 407 18.88 -9.86 7.85
C VAL A 407 19.33 -10.99 8.74
N GLN A 408 18.51 -11.37 9.70
CA GLN A 408 18.68 -12.58 10.50
C GLN A 408 17.49 -13.50 10.26
N ILE A 409 17.80 -14.78 10.05
CA ILE A 409 16.81 -15.82 9.77
C ILE A 409 16.89 -16.87 10.86
N GLU A 410 15.73 -17.20 11.40
CA GLU A 410 15.51 -18.38 12.23
C GLU A 410 14.29 -19.13 11.70
N THR A 411 14.33 -20.46 11.76
CA THR A 411 13.22 -21.32 11.32
C THR A 411 12.88 -22.33 12.41
N LEU A 412 11.59 -22.67 12.53
CA LEU A 412 11.17 -23.80 13.36
C LEU A 412 11.26 -25.15 12.63
N ALA A 413 11.56 -25.15 11.32
CA ALA A 413 11.77 -26.37 10.55
C ALA A 413 13.03 -27.13 11.01
N GLY A 414 13.04 -28.45 10.85
CA GLY A 414 14.27 -29.23 11.07
C GLY A 414 15.45 -28.70 10.25
N ALA A 415 15.20 -28.41 8.98
CA ALA A 415 16.06 -27.63 8.10
C ALA A 415 15.22 -26.95 7.00
N ARG A 416 15.62 -25.75 6.57
CA ARG A 416 14.95 -25.00 5.49
C ARG A 416 15.96 -24.26 4.64
N ASN A 417 15.71 -24.23 3.33
CA ASN A 417 16.58 -23.53 2.39
C ASN A 417 16.09 -22.10 2.16
N PHE A 418 17.03 -21.18 2.19
CA PHE A 418 16.80 -19.76 1.98
C PHE A 418 17.68 -19.21 0.85
N SER A 419 17.13 -18.23 0.14
CA SER A 419 17.85 -17.38 -0.80
C SER A 419 17.53 -15.93 -0.49
N ILE A 420 18.55 -15.08 -0.44
CA ILE A 420 18.43 -13.69 0.01
C ILE A 420 19.13 -12.81 -1.01
N ARG A 421 18.42 -11.81 -1.51
CA ARG A 421 18.98 -10.77 -2.37
C ARG A 421 18.78 -9.42 -1.70
N GLN A 422 19.88 -8.73 -1.44
CA GLN A 422 19.87 -7.37 -0.92
C GLN A 422 20.33 -6.42 -2.02
N ILE A 423 19.58 -5.35 -2.29
CA ILE A 423 19.86 -4.34 -3.31
C ILE A 423 19.91 -2.96 -2.66
N ARG A 424 20.81 -2.11 -3.13
CA ARG A 424 20.87 -0.68 -2.83
C ARG A 424 21.05 0.09 -4.12
N SER A 425 20.14 1.01 -4.39
CA SER A 425 20.14 1.93 -5.52
C SER A 425 20.46 3.34 -5.06
N ASP A 426 21.31 4.03 -5.81
CA ASP A 426 21.44 5.48 -5.78
C ASP A 426 20.30 6.06 -6.63
N LEU A 427 19.38 6.77 -5.96
CA LEU A 427 18.17 7.30 -6.59
C LEU A 427 18.44 8.53 -7.48
N LYS A 428 19.65 9.10 -7.44
CA LYS A 428 20.04 10.22 -8.31
C LYS A 428 20.66 9.75 -9.61
N THR A 429 21.43 8.67 -9.56
CA THR A 429 22.19 8.15 -10.71
C THR A 429 21.53 6.92 -11.35
N ASN A 430 20.59 6.28 -10.65
CA ASN A 430 20.08 4.93 -10.96
C ASN A 430 21.17 3.84 -10.98
N ASP A 431 22.35 4.13 -10.42
CA ASP A 431 23.37 3.12 -10.17
C ASP A 431 22.92 2.26 -8.98
N TRP A 432 23.27 0.98 -8.98
CA TRP A 432 22.92 0.11 -7.87
C TRP A 432 23.94 -1.00 -7.65
N ARG A 433 23.94 -1.55 -6.44
CA ARG A 433 24.66 -2.76 -6.06
C ARG A 433 23.71 -3.77 -5.46
N ALA A 434 23.98 -5.05 -5.71
CA ALA A 434 23.27 -6.14 -5.08
C ALA A 434 24.22 -7.23 -4.59
N ILE A 435 23.82 -7.87 -3.51
CA ILE A 435 24.44 -9.08 -2.99
C ILE A 435 23.34 -10.13 -2.87
N GLU A 436 23.54 -11.25 -3.54
CA GLU A 436 22.63 -12.38 -3.52
C GLU A 436 23.33 -13.59 -2.90
N ILE A 437 22.69 -14.22 -1.93
CA ILE A 437 23.18 -15.41 -1.25
C ILE A 437 22.14 -16.50 -1.40
N ASN A 438 22.57 -17.63 -1.97
CA ASN A 438 21.70 -18.72 -2.39
C ASN A 438 22.05 -20.02 -1.68
N ASP A 439 21.09 -20.95 -1.67
CA ASP A 439 21.23 -22.31 -1.15
C ASP A 439 21.68 -22.39 0.31
N ILE A 440 21.25 -21.44 1.14
CA ILE A 440 21.56 -21.42 2.58
C ILE A 440 20.62 -22.41 3.27
N SER A 441 21.18 -23.44 3.92
CA SER A 441 20.40 -24.33 4.78
C SER A 441 20.43 -23.85 6.24
N VAL A 442 19.29 -23.35 6.73
CA VAL A 442 19.11 -22.92 8.13
C VAL A 442 18.42 -24.03 8.89
N LYS A 443 18.93 -24.37 10.09
CA LYS A 443 18.34 -25.40 10.96
C LYS A 443 17.68 -24.76 12.18
N SER A 444 16.70 -25.46 12.76
CA SER A 444 16.07 -25.02 14.02
C SER A 444 17.10 -24.77 15.12
N GLY A 445 16.91 -23.67 15.85
CA GLY A 445 17.81 -23.21 16.92
C GLY A 445 19.18 -22.70 16.47
N SER A 446 19.44 -22.63 15.16
CA SER A 446 20.73 -22.18 14.60
C SER A 446 20.54 -20.97 13.67
N PRO A 447 20.27 -19.77 14.22
CA PRO A 447 20.00 -18.59 13.41
C PRO A 447 21.21 -18.18 12.57
N VAL A 448 20.94 -17.69 11.37
CA VAL A 448 21.97 -17.21 10.43
C VAL A 448 21.71 -15.74 10.14
N SER A 449 22.76 -14.92 10.18
CA SER A 449 22.65 -13.49 9.86
C SER A 449 23.58 -13.05 8.73
N PHE A 450 23.11 -12.03 8.02
CA PHE A 450 23.71 -11.43 6.85
C PHE A 450 23.72 -9.93 7.07
N GLU A 451 24.90 -9.33 7.09
CA GLU A 451 25.08 -7.90 7.34
C GLU A 451 25.89 -7.29 6.22
N THR A 452 25.34 -6.28 5.55
CA THR A 452 26.09 -5.51 4.56
C THR A 452 26.95 -4.46 5.23
N VAL A 453 28.13 -4.23 4.68
CA VAL A 453 29.08 -3.25 5.20
C VAL A 453 29.37 -2.23 4.11
N GLY A 454 29.39 -0.95 4.49
CA GLY A 454 29.88 0.14 3.64
C GLY A 454 29.14 0.28 2.31
N ASN A 455 27.86 0.67 2.31
CA ASN A 455 27.10 0.87 1.06
C ASN A 455 27.19 -0.33 0.10
N MET A 456 26.99 -1.54 0.63
CA MET A 456 27.16 -2.81 -0.10
C MET A 456 28.60 -3.09 -0.58
N GLU A 457 29.63 -2.52 0.04
CA GLU A 457 31.02 -2.86 -0.28
C GLU A 457 31.37 -4.30 0.07
N ALA A 458 30.66 -4.88 1.05
CA ALA A 458 30.86 -6.24 1.50
C ALA A 458 29.61 -6.82 2.17
N VAL A 459 29.67 -8.11 2.44
CA VAL A 459 28.73 -8.81 3.31
C VAL A 459 29.47 -9.65 4.36
N VAL A 460 28.91 -9.71 5.56
CA VAL A 460 29.33 -10.60 6.64
C VAL A 460 28.23 -11.63 6.85
N VAL A 461 28.59 -12.90 6.73
CA VAL A 461 27.71 -14.03 7.03
C VAL A 461 28.09 -14.62 8.38
N ARG A 462 27.14 -14.76 9.30
CA ARG A 462 27.37 -15.29 10.64
C ARG A 462 26.42 -16.44 10.95
N SER A 463 26.96 -17.46 11.60
CA SER A 463 26.20 -18.55 12.24
C SER A 463 26.93 -18.93 13.52
N ARG A 464 26.24 -18.91 14.66
CA ARG A 464 26.86 -19.21 15.96
C ARG A 464 27.03 -20.71 16.17
N GLU A 465 25.98 -21.47 15.86
CA GLU A 465 25.87 -22.87 16.27
C GLU A 465 26.42 -23.86 15.25
N GLN A 466 26.49 -23.49 13.96
CA GLN A 466 26.90 -24.43 12.91
C GLN A 466 27.67 -23.77 11.76
N SER A 467 28.42 -24.59 11.04
CA SER A 467 28.86 -24.26 9.68
C SER A 467 27.65 -24.19 8.76
N VAL A 468 27.60 -23.15 7.93
CA VAL A 468 26.52 -22.93 6.96
C VAL A 468 27.15 -22.79 5.59
N GLY A 469 26.81 -23.70 4.69
CA GLY A 469 27.18 -23.64 3.28
C GLY A 469 26.26 -22.70 2.50
N PHE A 470 26.81 -22.00 1.51
CA PHE A 470 26.05 -21.10 0.63
C PHE A 470 26.82 -20.75 -0.66
N ASN A 471 26.09 -20.18 -1.61
CA ASN A 471 26.63 -19.55 -2.82
C ASN A 471 26.43 -18.03 -2.72
N ILE A 472 27.31 -17.23 -3.33
CA ILE A 472 27.16 -15.77 -3.37
C ILE A 472 27.30 -15.25 -4.81
N GLU A 473 26.48 -14.27 -5.16
CA GLU A 473 26.62 -13.46 -6.36
C GLU A 473 26.61 -11.98 -5.97
N MET A 474 27.63 -11.25 -6.39
CA MET A 474 27.71 -9.79 -6.25
C MET A 474 27.44 -9.17 -7.60
N GLN A 475 26.60 -8.14 -7.65
CA GLN A 475 26.18 -7.47 -8.88
C GLN A 475 26.28 -5.95 -8.70
N GLN A 476 26.58 -5.24 -9.79
CA GLN A 476 26.39 -3.80 -9.82
C GLN A 476 25.95 -3.33 -11.21
N ARG A 477 25.24 -2.22 -11.22
CA ARG A 477 25.03 -1.39 -12.41
C ARG A 477 25.60 -0.01 -12.12
N VAL A 478 26.56 0.42 -12.93
CA VAL A 478 27.16 1.75 -12.83
C VAL A 478 27.25 2.36 -14.22
N ARG A 479 26.63 3.53 -14.42
CA ARG A 479 26.59 4.24 -15.70
C ARG A 479 26.11 3.35 -16.87
N GLY A 480 25.08 2.55 -16.60
CA GLY A 480 24.48 1.62 -17.57
C GLY A 480 25.27 0.33 -17.81
N LYS A 481 26.48 0.17 -17.26
CA LYS A 481 27.23 -1.09 -17.35
C LYS A 481 26.84 -2.03 -16.20
N PHE A 482 26.36 -3.22 -16.54
CA PHE A 482 26.11 -4.30 -15.58
C PHE A 482 27.35 -5.18 -15.43
N LEU A 483 27.76 -5.44 -14.19
CA LEU A 483 28.81 -6.39 -13.83
C LEU A 483 28.28 -7.38 -12.80
N SER A 484 28.71 -8.63 -12.88
CA SER A 484 28.39 -9.66 -11.89
C SER A 484 29.60 -10.57 -11.64
N ARG A 485 29.70 -11.08 -10.41
CA ARG A 485 30.67 -12.10 -10.00
C ARG A 485 30.04 -13.09 -9.03
N ARG A 486 30.19 -14.38 -9.33
CA ARG A 486 29.71 -15.48 -8.50
C ARG A 486 30.86 -16.22 -7.83
N SER A 487 30.63 -16.69 -6.60
CA SER A 487 31.48 -17.66 -5.90
C SER A 487 30.60 -18.73 -5.26
N GLU A 488 30.99 -19.99 -5.44
CA GLU A 488 30.20 -21.14 -4.99
C GLU A 488 30.91 -21.92 -3.89
N GLY A 489 30.16 -22.79 -3.20
CA GLY A 489 30.70 -23.71 -2.20
C GLY A 489 31.36 -22.99 -1.03
N LEU A 490 30.85 -21.81 -0.67
CA LEU A 490 31.31 -21.07 0.50
C LEU A 490 30.74 -21.70 1.76
N ALA A 491 31.46 -21.59 2.87
CA ALA A 491 30.95 -22.00 4.17
C ALA A 491 31.47 -21.09 5.28
N THR A 492 30.61 -20.77 6.24
CA THR A 492 31.07 -20.24 7.53
C THR A 492 31.65 -21.35 8.39
N SER A 493 32.27 -21.01 9.53
CA SER A 493 32.43 -21.97 10.63
C SER A 493 31.59 -21.50 11.82
N ALA A 494 31.17 -22.44 12.67
CA ALA A 494 30.42 -22.10 13.89
C ALA A 494 31.19 -21.05 14.71
N GLY A 495 30.51 -19.95 15.05
CA GLY A 495 31.10 -18.85 15.81
C GLY A 495 32.18 -18.05 15.08
N ARG A 496 32.44 -18.29 13.78
CA ARG A 496 33.43 -17.55 12.98
C ARG A 496 32.78 -16.88 11.78
N PRO A 497 32.41 -15.59 11.89
CA PRO A 497 31.88 -14.82 10.77
C PRO A 497 32.79 -14.89 9.54
N LEU A 498 32.17 -14.99 8.37
CA LEU A 498 32.85 -14.91 7.09
C LEU A 498 32.51 -13.57 6.42
N ARG A 499 33.51 -12.72 6.25
CA ARG A 499 33.39 -11.48 5.48
C ARG A 499 33.79 -11.73 4.02
N LEU A 500 32.96 -11.23 3.11
CA LEU A 500 33.11 -11.36 1.66
C LEU A 500 33.08 -9.97 1.03
N ALA A 501 34.07 -9.64 0.21
CA ALA A 501 34.11 -8.41 -0.60
C ALA A 501 34.80 -8.68 -1.92
N PRO A 502 34.41 -8.00 -3.00
CA PRO A 502 35.22 -8.00 -4.20
C PRO A 502 36.46 -7.12 -3.97
N GLU A 503 37.58 -7.50 -4.57
CA GLU A 503 38.81 -6.69 -4.53
C GLU A 503 38.57 -5.30 -5.17
N ASN A 504 37.82 -5.25 -6.27
CA ASN A 504 37.47 -3.99 -6.93
C ASN A 504 36.08 -4.04 -7.57
N TRP A 505 35.14 -3.28 -7.00
CA TRP A 505 33.80 -3.13 -7.56
C TRP A 505 33.81 -2.66 -9.02
N ARG A 506 34.71 -1.76 -9.45
CA ARG A 506 34.74 -1.25 -10.84
C ARG A 506 35.10 -2.31 -11.88
N GLU A 507 35.73 -3.39 -11.45
CA GLU A 507 36.18 -4.52 -12.27
C GLU A 507 35.66 -5.85 -11.72
N LEU A 508 34.45 -5.83 -11.16
CA LEU A 508 33.83 -6.95 -10.45
C LEU A 508 33.87 -8.27 -11.24
N ASP A 509 33.65 -8.20 -12.55
CA ASP A 509 33.69 -9.34 -13.47
C ASP A 509 35.08 -10.01 -13.58
N LYS A 510 36.14 -9.25 -13.28
CA LYS A 510 37.55 -9.66 -13.43
C LYS A 510 38.24 -9.99 -12.11
N THR A 511 37.77 -9.45 -10.99
CA THR A 511 38.40 -9.66 -9.68
C THR A 511 37.74 -10.79 -8.87
N PRO A 512 38.49 -11.50 -8.03
CA PRO A 512 37.92 -12.48 -7.10
C PRO A 512 37.09 -11.80 -6.00
N ILE A 513 36.25 -12.61 -5.34
CA ILE A 513 35.62 -12.25 -4.06
C ILE A 513 36.57 -12.72 -2.95
N GLU A 514 37.16 -11.78 -2.24
CA GLU A 514 38.01 -12.02 -1.08
C GLU A 514 37.21 -12.59 0.07
N LYS A 515 37.82 -13.53 0.80
CA LYS A 515 37.23 -14.28 1.90
C LYS A 515 38.07 -14.05 3.14
N ARG A 516 37.49 -13.43 4.17
CA ARG A 516 38.18 -13.19 5.43
C ARG A 516 37.33 -13.67 6.59
N HIS A 517 37.83 -14.65 7.34
CA HIS A 517 37.25 -14.96 8.64
C HIS A 517 37.55 -13.81 9.60
N LEU A 518 36.52 -13.39 10.33
CA LEU A 518 36.67 -12.39 11.38
C LEU A 518 36.82 -13.11 12.71
N ASP A 519 37.78 -12.67 13.51
CA ASP A 519 37.83 -13.04 14.92
C ASP A 519 36.70 -12.31 15.62
N LEU A 520 35.88 -13.05 16.38
CA LEU A 520 34.91 -12.42 17.27
C LEU A 520 35.70 -11.76 18.43
N PRO A 521 35.35 -10.53 18.83
CA PRO A 521 35.91 -9.92 20.02
C PRO A 521 35.57 -10.69 21.30
#